data_AF-A0A942E7Y1-F1
#
_entry.id   AF-A0A942E7Y1-F1
#
_cell.length_a   1.000
_cell.length_b   1.000
_cell.length_c   1.000
_cell.angle_alpha   90.00
_cell.angle_beta   90.00
_cell.angle_gamma   90.00
#
_symmetry.space_group_name_H-M   'P 1'
#
loop_
_entity.id
_entity.type
_entity.pdbx_description
1 polymer ?
#
loop_
_entity_poly.entity_id
_entity_poly.type
_entity_poly.pdbx_seq_one_letter_code
_entity_poly.pdbx_strand_id
1 'polypeptide(L)' 'MALKPKQTHQYPLRLPPGMSERIRQQAASNRRSMNSEIIHYLDWALKAQEAKGPASVEALPSHGHDQTPARIEANELERE' A
#
# COMPACT_ATOMS: atom_id res chain seq x y z
N MET A 1 -25.00 -16.36 -34.58
CA MET A 1 -23.95 -15.36 -34.26
C MET A 1 -23.34 -15.75 -32.92
N ALA A 2 -22.09 -16.23 -32.89
CA ALA A 2 -21.42 -16.58 -31.64
C ALA A 2 -20.77 -15.32 -31.04
N LEU A 3 -21.14 -14.96 -29.82
CA LEU A 3 -20.51 -13.87 -29.07
C LEU A 3 -19.07 -14.28 -28.77
N LYS A 4 -18.09 -13.47 -29.21
CA LYS A 4 -16.67 -13.68 -28.86
C LYS A 4 -16.51 -13.59 -27.33
N PRO A 5 -15.84 -14.55 -26.68
CA PRO A 5 -15.63 -14.49 -25.24
C PRO A 5 -14.81 -13.25 -24.87
N LYS A 6 -15.26 -12.56 -23.82
CA LYS A 6 -14.58 -11.39 -23.25
C LYS A 6 -13.20 -11.85 -22.76
N GLN A 7 -12.14 -11.25 -23.31
CA GLN A 7 -10.76 -11.58 -22.93
C GLN A 7 -10.57 -11.28 -21.43
N THR A 8 -10.14 -12.29 -20.67
CA THR A 8 -9.82 -12.16 -19.24
C THR A 8 -8.34 -12.39 -19.03
N HIS A 9 -7.65 -11.42 -18.42
CA HIS A 9 -6.25 -11.58 -18.03
C HIS A 9 -6.15 -12.22 -16.64
N GLN A 10 -5.20 -13.15 -16.49
CA GLN A 10 -4.91 -13.80 -15.21
C GLN A 10 -3.61 -13.23 -14.64
N TYR A 11 -3.64 -12.82 -13.38
CA TYR A 11 -2.48 -12.27 -12.68
C TYR A 11 -2.18 -13.11 -11.43
N PRO A 12 -1.01 -13.76 -11.35
CA PRO A 12 -0.62 -14.47 -10.14
C PRO A 12 -0.29 -13.47 -9.03
N LEU A 13 -0.97 -13.59 -7.88
CA LEU A 13 -0.76 -12.72 -6.73
C LEU A 13 0.11 -13.42 -5.68
N ARG A 14 1.10 -12.70 -5.14
CA ARG A 14 1.87 -13.13 -3.96
C ARG A 14 1.27 -12.48 -2.73
N LEU A 15 0.76 -13.30 -1.82
CA LEU A 15 0.12 -12.84 -0.61
C LEU A 15 0.97 -13.20 0.62
N PRO A 16 1.05 -12.32 1.63
CA PRO A 16 1.61 -12.66 2.94
C PRO A 16 0.92 -13.89 3.55
N PRO A 17 1.61 -14.62 4.45
CA PRO A 17 1.02 -15.77 5.13
C PRO A 17 -0.27 -15.39 5.87
N GLY A 18 -1.27 -16.26 5.83
CA GLY A 18 -2.59 -16.06 6.46
C GLY A 18 -3.54 -15.12 5.70
N MET A 19 -3.04 -14.28 4.79
CA MET A 19 -3.90 -13.35 4.05
C MET A 19 -4.83 -14.08 3.06
N SER A 20 -4.35 -15.13 2.39
CA SER A 20 -5.17 -15.94 1.48
C SER A 20 -6.36 -16.60 2.18
N GLU A 21 -6.12 -17.15 3.38
CA GLU A 21 -7.15 -17.78 4.21
C GLU A 21 -8.18 -16.75 4.69
N ARG A 22 -7.73 -15.57 5.13
CA ARG A 22 -8.63 -14.47 5.50
C ARG A 22 -9.54 -14.06 4.35
N ILE A 23 -9.00 -13.90 3.14
CA ILE A 23 -9.80 -13.54 1.96
C ILE A 23 -10.79 -14.65 1.62
N ARG A 24 -10.38 -15.92 1.72
CA ARG A 24 -11.25 -17.08 1.48
C ARG A 24 -12.45 -17.09 2.44
N GLN A 25 -12.23 -16.85 3.73
CA GLN A 25 -13.30 -16.80 4.73
C GLN A 25 -14.26 -15.64 4.47
N GLN A 26 -13.75 -14.46 4.13
CA GLN A 26 -14.58 -13.31 3.75
C GLN A 26 -15.40 -13.58 2.50
N ALA A 27 -14.80 -14.17 1.47
CA ALA A 27 -15.51 -14.55 0.24
C ALA A 27 -16.64 -15.55 0.52
N ALA A 28 -16.40 -16.55 1.37
CA ALA A 28 -17.42 -17.51 1.81
C ALA A 28 -18.58 -16.82 2.55
N SER A 29 -18.27 -15.93 3.49
CA SER A 29 -19.27 -15.12 4.21
C SER A 29 -20.11 -14.26 3.26
N ASN A 30 -19.48 -13.71 2.21
CA ASN A 30 -20.11 -12.85 1.22
C ASN A 30 -20.77 -13.62 0.07
N ARG A 31 -20.78 -14.96 0.11
CA ARG A 31 -21.31 -15.86 -0.94
C ARG A 31 -20.71 -15.57 -2.32
N ARG A 32 -19.41 -15.26 -2.35
CA ARG A 32 -18.63 -14.94 -3.57
C ARG A 32 -17.45 -15.88 -3.72
N SER A 33 -16.95 -15.99 -4.96
CA SER A 33 -15.65 -16.63 -5.19
C SER A 33 -14.53 -15.76 -4.63
N MET A 34 -13.40 -16.37 -4.27
CA MET A 34 -12.21 -15.64 -3.82
C MET A 34 -11.77 -14.59 -4.86
N ASN A 35 -11.82 -14.91 -6.15
CA ASN A 35 -11.48 -13.97 -7.21
C ASN A 35 -12.46 -12.78 -7.28
N SER A 36 -13.76 -13.06 -7.15
CA SER A 36 -14.80 -12.01 -7.12
C SER A 36 -14.62 -11.08 -5.91
N GLU A 37 -14.21 -11.61 -4.77
CA GLU A 37 -13.94 -10.83 -3.56
C GLU A 37 -12.71 -9.93 -3.74
N ILE A 38 -11.62 -10.46 -4.31
CA ILE A 38 -10.41 -9.68 -4.62
C ILE A 38 -10.76 -8.52 -5.57
N ILE A 39 -11.49 -8.80 -6.65
CA ILE A 39 -11.90 -7.77 -7.62
C ILE A 39 -12.78 -6.71 -6.94
N HIS A 40 -13.70 -7.12 -6.08
CA HIS A 40 -14.55 -6.19 -5.34
C HIS A 40 -13.75 -5.22 -4.46
N TYR A 41 -12.75 -5.72 -3.71
CA TYR A 41 -11.88 -4.85 -2.91
C TYR A 41 -11.02 -3.93 -3.77
N LEU A 42 -10.51 -4.40 -4.90
CA LEU A 42 -9.74 -3.57 -5.83
C LEU A 42 -10.58 -2.44 -6.44
N ASP A 43 -11.79 -2.74 -6.90
CA ASP A 43 -12.72 -1.75 -7.44
C ASP A 43 -13.09 -0.69 -6.39
N TRP A 44 -13.38 -1.13 -5.16
CA TRP A 44 -13.67 -0.24 -4.04
C TRP A 44 -12.48 0.68 -3.70
N ALA A 45 -11.27 0.12 -3.64
CA ALA A 45 -10.07 0.87 -3.33
C ALA A 45 -9.74 1.92 -4.41
N LEU A 46 -9.86 1.55 -5.69
CA LEU A 46 -9.62 2.46 -6.81
C LEU A 46 -10.62 3.62 -6.82
N LYS A 47 -11.92 3.33 -6.65
CA LYS A 47 -12.96 4.37 -6.53
C LYS A 47 -12.71 5.31 -5.34
N ALA A 48 -12.25 4.76 -4.22
CA ALA A 48 -11.91 5.57 -3.04
C ALA A 48 -10.70 6.49 -3.29
N GLN A 49 -9.74 6.08 -4.13
CA GLN A 49 -8.64 6.95 -4.54
C GLN A 49 -9.07 8.03 -5.53
N GLU A 50 -9.90 7.69 -6.52
CA GLU A 50 -10.46 8.66 -7.48
C GLU A 50 -11.26 9.75 -6.76
N ALA A 51 -12.09 9.35 -5.79
CA ALA A 51 -12.89 10.27 -4.98
C ALA A 51 -12.03 11.23 -4.13
N LYS A 52 -10.78 10.88 -3.80
CA LYS A 52 -9.86 11.74 -3.04
C LYS A 52 -9.14 12.79 -3.89
N GLY A 53 -9.28 12.74 -5.22
CA GLY A 53 -8.61 13.62 -6.17
C GLY A 53 -7.06 13.53 -6.10
N PRO A 54 -6.34 14.03 -7.11
CA PRO A 54 -4.86 14.04 -7.12
C PRO A 54 -4.24 14.95 -6.04
N ALA A 55 -5.05 15.68 -5.26
CA ALA A 55 -4.60 16.69 -4.30
C ALA A 55 -4.41 16.18 -2.87
N SER A 56 -4.71 14.90 -2.58
CA SER A 56 -4.59 14.34 -1.22
C SER A 56 -3.46 13.32 -1.09
N VAL A 57 -2.29 13.62 -1.66
CA VAL A 57 -1.06 13.19 -0.97
C VAL A 57 -0.83 14.23 0.12
N GLU A 58 -1.06 13.86 1.39
CA GLU A 58 -0.46 14.61 2.50
C GLU A 58 1.01 14.78 2.12
N ALA A 59 1.46 16.03 2.00
CA ALA A 59 2.84 16.32 1.75
C ALA A 59 3.63 15.59 2.85
N LEU A 60 4.33 14.52 2.47
CA LEU A 60 5.36 13.93 3.31
C LEU A 60 6.20 15.11 3.78
N PRO A 61 6.48 15.27 5.09
CA PRO A 61 7.39 16.31 5.53
C PRO A 61 8.67 16.11 4.74
N SER A 62 8.93 17.06 3.83
CA SER A 62 10.18 17.14 3.09
C SER A 62 11.27 17.11 4.15
N HIS A 63 12.11 16.07 4.11
CA HIS A 63 13.13 15.82 5.11
C HIS A 63 14.05 17.04 5.13
N GLY A 64 13.74 17.96 6.05
CA GLY A 64 14.47 19.19 6.27
C GLY A 64 15.88 18.80 6.66
N HIS A 65 16.82 19.21 5.82
CA HIS A 65 18.23 19.26 6.13
C HIS A 65 18.42 20.03 7.45
N ASP A 66 18.71 19.32 8.54
CA ASP A 66 19.51 19.85 9.64
C ASP A 66 20.25 18.68 10.31
N GLN A 67 21.26 18.17 9.62
CA GLN A 67 22.39 17.53 10.29
C GLN A 67 23.47 18.59 10.39
N THR A 68 23.36 19.45 11.39
CA THR A 68 24.52 20.15 11.93
C THR A 68 25.18 19.19 12.93
N PRO A 69 26.29 18.50 12.62
CA PRO A 69 26.94 17.69 13.64
C PRO A 69 27.52 18.63 14.70
N ALA A 70 27.10 18.40 15.94
CA ALA A 70 27.61 19.05 17.13
C ALA A 70 29.14 19.01 17.13
N ARG A 71 29.77 20.19 17.07
CA ARG A 71 31.19 20.35 17.35
C ARG A 71 31.39 19.96 18.82
N ILE A 72 32.03 18.82 19.04
CA ILE A 72 32.47 18.38 20.35
C ILE A 72 33.49 19.41 20.86
N GLU A 73 33.06 20.31 21.74
CA GLU A 73 33.96 21.04 22.62
C GLU A 73 34.14 20.22 23.90
N ALA A 74 35.18 19.39 23.89
CA ALA A 74 35.81 18.89 25.09
C ALA A 74 37.18 18.30 24.71
N ASN A 75 38.23 19.11 24.79
CA ASN A 75 39.41 18.59 25.47
C ASN A 75 40.07 19.68 26.31
N GLU A 76 40.28 19.29 27.55
CA GLU A 76 40.76 20.03 28.71
C GLU A 76 42.23 20.46 28.57
N LEU A 77 42.54 21.64 29.12
CA LEU A 77 43.54 21.78 30.18
C LEU A 77 44.95 21.18 29.94
N GLU A 78 45.80 21.92 29.24
CA GLU A 78 47.24 21.99 29.58
C GLU A 78 47.45 23.39 30.19
N ARG A 79 47.23 23.54 31.51
CA ARG A 79 48.27 23.57 32.55
C ARG A 79 49.48 24.43 32.16
N GLU A 80 49.53 25.60 32.79
CA GLU A 80 50.70 26.41 33.22
C GLU A 80 51.99 26.40 32.38
#